data_AF-A0A943SLC1-F1
#
_entry.id   AF-A0A943SLC1-F1
#
_cell.length_a   1.000
_cell.length_b   1.000
_cell.length_c   1.000
_cell.angle_alpha   90.00
_cell.angle_beta   90.00
_cell.angle_gamma   90.00
#
_symmetry.space_group_name_H-M   'P 1'
#
loop_
_entity.id
_entity.type
_entity.pdbx_description
1 polymer ?
#
loop_
_entity_poly.entity_id
_entity_poly.type
_entity_poly.pdbx_seq_one_letter_code
_entity_poly.pdbx_strand_id
1 'polypeptide(L)'
;MIGDRFKHDSGKTRLTLVPQEIIWAIAKVREHGCKVYGDSESWRKVETGRYRDAAYRHWLKYLAEPNGMDEESGLPHLWHVACNIAFLIELNAAAATEDIDSGESDRSKVTSFEELTIKACPLCGGEVEAYTGDHTIAKHILFVENILHCRRCGLELKRKTQIRCKSGGEEVIHDGYAEAVAAWNKRIGEESLV
;
A
#
# COMPACT_ATOMS: atom_id res chain seq x y z
N MET A 1 11.66 2.33 43.73
CA MET A 1 10.83 3.06 42.76
C MET A 1 9.98 2.03 42.02
N ILE A 2 8.66 2.10 42.17
CA ILE A 2 7.72 1.24 41.43
C ILE A 2 7.56 1.87 40.06
N GLY A 3 8.31 1.37 39.07
CA GLY A 3 8.11 1.73 37.67
C GLY A 3 6.72 1.24 37.24
N ASP A 4 5.98 2.13 36.61
CA ASP A 4 4.58 1.99 36.23
C ASP A 4 4.37 0.76 35.32
N ARG A 5 3.92 -0.37 35.90
CA ARG A 5 3.71 -1.65 35.21
C ARG A 5 2.45 -1.68 34.31
N PHE A 6 1.76 -0.54 34.17
CA PHE A 6 0.48 -0.45 33.48
C PHE A 6 0.54 0.22 32.10
N LYS A 7 1.67 0.80 31.70
CA LYS A 7 1.81 1.46 30.40
C LYS A 7 2.60 0.60 29.42
N HIS A 8 1.89 -0.27 28.68
CA HIS A 8 2.45 -1.00 27.54
C HIS A 8 2.62 -0.05 26.35
N ASP A 9 3.80 0.54 26.21
CA ASP A 9 4.18 1.34 25.04
C ASP A 9 5.01 0.54 24.01
N SER A 10 5.18 -0.76 24.23
CA SER A 10 5.82 -1.69 23.28
C SER A 10 5.03 -1.74 21.97
N GLY A 11 5.69 -1.42 20.86
CA GLY A 11 5.09 -1.48 19.51
C GLY A 11 4.34 -0.21 19.06
N LYS A 12 4.23 0.82 19.90
CA LYS A 12 3.61 2.09 19.49
C LYS A 12 4.62 2.99 18.78
N THR A 13 4.17 3.66 17.71
CA THR A 13 4.97 4.68 17.02
C THR A 13 5.31 5.83 17.95
N ARG A 14 6.60 6.15 18.06
CA ARG A 14 7.10 7.28 18.86
C ARG A 14 6.96 8.58 18.07
N LEU A 15 5.78 9.20 18.11
CA LEU A 15 5.49 10.44 17.38
C LEU A 15 6.45 11.60 17.71
N THR A 16 7.06 11.57 18.90
CA THR A 16 8.08 12.55 19.31
C THR A 16 9.38 12.48 18.49
N LEU A 17 9.57 11.44 17.66
CA LEU A 17 10.71 11.36 16.74
C LEU A 17 10.51 12.19 15.46
N VAL A 18 9.30 12.70 15.21
CA VAL A 18 9.05 13.59 14.08
C VAL A 18 9.74 14.94 14.33
N PRO A 19 10.59 15.43 13.40
CA PRO A 19 11.18 16.76 13.53
C PRO A 19 10.10 17.84 13.66
N GLN A 20 10.15 18.64 14.72
CA GLN A 20 9.07 19.58 15.05
C GLN A 20 8.86 20.65 13.96
N GLU A 21 9.90 21.04 13.23
CA GLU A 21 9.82 22.04 12.16
C GLU A 21 8.84 21.64 11.05
N ILE A 22 8.71 20.35 10.74
CA ILE A 22 7.75 19.92 9.71
C ILE A 22 6.30 20.15 10.14
N ILE A 23 6.02 20.07 11.45
CA ILE A 23 4.70 20.31 12.03
C ILE A 23 4.33 21.79 11.84
N TRP A 24 5.25 22.69 12.18
CA TRP A 24 5.06 24.13 12.00
C TRP A 24 4.95 24.54 10.53
N ALA A 25 5.78 23.95 9.66
CA ALA A 25 5.75 24.19 8.22
C ALA A 25 4.39 23.86 7.60
N ILE A 26 3.88 22.65 7.87
CA ILE A 26 2.58 22.21 7.36
C ILE A 26 1.46 23.07 7.95
N ALA A 27 1.50 23.37 9.25
CA ALA A 27 0.49 24.21 9.90
C ALA A 27 0.38 25.59 9.24
N LYS A 28 1.50 26.27 8.97
CA LYS A 28 1.51 27.60 8.33
C LYS A 28 0.96 27.57 6.90
N VAL A 29 1.30 26.55 6.12
CA VAL A 29 0.74 26.37 4.76
C VAL A 29 -0.77 26.13 4.85
N ARG A 30 -1.23 25.30 5.80
CA ARG A 30 -2.66 25.09 6.02
C ARG A 30 -3.40 26.35 6.46
N GLU A 31 -2.83 27.15 7.37
CA GLU A 31 -3.40 28.43 7.79
C GLU A 31 -3.57 29.39 6.61
N HIS A 32 -2.58 29.47 5.72
CA HIS A 32 -2.69 30.24 4.49
C HIS A 32 -3.86 29.73 3.62
N GLY A 33 -3.91 28.42 3.35
CA GLY A 33 -5.01 27.82 2.59
C GLY A 33 -6.39 28.04 3.22
N CYS A 34 -6.51 27.94 4.55
CA CYS A 34 -7.76 28.20 5.26
C CYS A 34 -8.20 29.66 5.13
N LYS A 35 -7.25 30.60 5.15
CA LYS A 35 -7.55 32.03 4.93
C LYS A 35 -8.05 32.30 3.51
N VAL A 36 -7.49 31.63 2.51
CA VAL A 36 -7.85 31.81 1.09
C VAL A 36 -9.20 31.14 0.76
N TYR A 37 -9.40 29.90 1.19
CA TYR A 37 -10.55 29.09 0.80
C TYR A 37 -11.70 29.07 1.82
N GLY A 38 -11.48 29.60 3.04
CA GLY A 38 -12.52 29.73 4.08
C GLY A 38 -12.97 28.43 4.74
N ASP A 39 -12.40 27.28 4.36
CA ASP A 39 -12.76 25.95 4.87
C ASP A 39 -11.49 25.13 5.12
N SER A 40 -11.32 24.67 6.37
CA SER A 40 -10.17 23.88 6.80
C SER A 40 -10.14 22.47 6.23
N GLU A 41 -11.26 21.95 5.75
CA GLU A 41 -11.42 20.60 5.22
C GLU A 41 -11.57 20.56 3.69
N SER A 42 -11.57 21.71 3.03
CA SER A 42 -11.66 21.84 1.56
C SER A 42 -10.61 21.01 0.82
N TRP A 43 -9.43 20.83 1.42
CA TRP A 43 -8.33 20.02 0.87
C TRP A 43 -8.70 18.54 0.67
N ARG A 44 -9.62 17.98 1.47
CA ARG A 44 -10.07 16.59 1.31
C ARG A 44 -10.87 16.36 0.04
N LYS A 45 -11.46 17.42 -0.54
CA LYS A 45 -12.31 17.37 -1.75
C LYS A 45 -11.50 17.52 -3.05
N VAL A 46 -10.19 17.72 -2.95
CA VAL A 46 -9.31 17.93 -4.11
C VAL A 46 -8.78 16.59 -4.59
N GLU A 47 -8.84 16.39 -5.91
CA GLU A 47 -8.31 15.18 -6.56
C GLU A 47 -6.81 14.98 -6.27
N THR A 48 -6.40 13.75 -5.95
CA THR A 48 -5.02 13.39 -5.62
C THR A 48 -4.02 13.78 -6.71
N GLY A 49 -4.41 13.71 -8.00
CA GLY A 49 -3.58 14.15 -9.14
C GLY A 49 -3.15 15.61 -9.02
N ARG A 50 -4.03 16.50 -8.54
CA ARG A 50 -3.71 17.92 -8.38
C ARG A 50 -2.64 18.16 -7.30
N TYR A 51 -2.65 17.36 -6.24
CA TYR A 51 -1.62 17.40 -5.21
C TYR A 51 -0.27 16.87 -5.68
N ARG A 52 -0.26 15.83 -6.53
CA ARG A 52 0.97 15.33 -7.16
C ARG A 52 1.61 16.41 -8.04
N ASP A 53 0.81 17.05 -8.88
CA ASP A 53 1.29 18.11 -9.76
C ASP A 53 1.78 19.34 -8.98
N ALA A 54 1.05 19.74 -7.94
CA ALA A 54 1.47 20.84 -7.06
C ALA A 54 2.79 20.50 -6.35
N ALA A 55 2.88 19.34 -5.70
CA ALA A 55 4.11 18.89 -5.05
C ALA A 55 5.29 18.90 -6.03
N TYR A 56 5.10 18.40 -7.25
CA TYR A 56 6.15 18.37 -8.27
C TYR A 56 6.60 19.78 -8.69
N ARG A 57 5.68 20.73 -8.89
CA ARG A 57 6.04 22.12 -9.20
C ARG A 57 6.85 22.78 -8.07
N HIS A 58 6.42 22.63 -6.81
CA HIS A 58 7.15 23.17 -5.67
C HIS A 58 8.51 22.47 -5.48
N TRP A 59 8.59 21.17 -5.76
CA TRP A 59 9.83 20.41 -5.72
C TRP A 59 10.85 20.92 -6.74
N LEU A 60 10.44 21.14 -7.99
CA LEU A 60 11.33 21.69 -9.02
C LEU A 60 11.81 23.10 -8.66
N LYS A 61 10.94 23.96 -8.11
CA LYS A 61 11.34 25.29 -7.65
C LYS A 61 12.34 25.23 -6.49
N TYR A 62 12.13 24.32 -5.53
CA TYR A 62 13.08 24.09 -4.44
C TYR A 62 14.45 23.60 -4.93
N LEU A 63 14.48 22.70 -5.92
CA LEU A 63 15.74 22.23 -6.49
C LEU A 63 16.49 23.34 -7.24
N ALA A 64 15.78 24.23 -7.91
CA ALA A 64 16.37 25.38 -8.57
C ALA A 64 16.86 26.45 -7.57
N GLU A 65 16.07 26.70 -6.53
CA GLU A 65 16.37 27.68 -5.48
C GLU A 65 15.93 27.14 -4.10
N PRO A 66 16.86 26.57 -3.31
CA PRO A 66 16.52 25.92 -2.03
C PRO A 66 15.88 26.84 -0.99
N ASN A 67 16.16 28.14 -1.06
CA ASN A 67 15.57 29.17 -0.19
C ASN A 67 14.40 29.92 -0.85
N GLY A 68 13.94 29.46 -2.01
CA GLY A 68 12.88 30.09 -2.78
C GLY A 68 11.54 30.06 -2.06
N MET A 69 10.82 31.16 -2.18
CA MET A 69 9.50 31.36 -1.58
C MET A 69 8.42 31.28 -2.66
N ASP A 70 7.30 30.69 -2.31
CA ASP A 70 6.11 30.72 -3.13
C ASP A 70 5.50 32.14 -3.16
N GLU A 71 5.26 32.66 -4.36
CA GLU A 71 4.81 34.05 -4.57
C GLU A 71 3.41 34.31 -4.03
N GLU A 72 2.52 33.32 -4.06
CA GLU A 72 1.14 33.45 -3.60
C GLU A 72 1.06 33.49 -2.07
N SER A 73 1.80 32.60 -1.41
CA SER A 73 1.74 32.43 0.04
C SER A 73 2.83 33.14 0.83
N GLY A 74 3.95 33.49 0.19
CA GLY A 74 5.15 33.99 0.86
C GLY A 74 5.87 32.95 1.73
N LEU A 75 5.59 31.65 1.51
CA LEU A 75 6.15 30.54 2.30
C LEU A 75 7.16 29.70 1.49
N PRO A 76 8.14 29.04 2.13
CA PRO A 76 9.13 28.24 1.42
C PRO A 76 8.51 27.14 0.56
N HIS A 77 9.03 26.94 -0.67
CA HIS A 77 8.53 25.87 -1.53
C HIS A 77 8.62 24.49 -0.89
N LEU A 78 9.65 24.22 -0.08
CA LEU A 78 9.80 22.94 0.61
C LEU A 78 8.67 22.68 1.62
N TRP A 79 8.09 23.73 2.23
CA TRP A 79 6.96 23.59 3.15
C TRP A 79 5.69 23.18 2.39
N HIS A 80 5.49 23.74 1.20
CA HIS A 80 4.41 23.33 0.30
C HIS A 80 4.59 21.88 -0.16
N VAL A 81 5.81 21.45 -0.48
CA VAL A 81 6.08 20.04 -0.78
C VAL A 81 5.65 19.16 0.40
N ALA A 82 6.11 19.47 1.61
CA ALA A 82 5.75 18.70 2.81
C ALA A 82 4.23 18.63 3.04
N CYS A 83 3.52 19.76 2.88
CA CYS A 83 2.08 19.83 3.05
C CYS A 83 1.33 18.98 1.99
N ASN A 84 1.71 19.11 0.70
CA ASN A 84 1.11 18.31 -0.37
C ASN A 84 1.36 16.80 -0.17
N ILE A 85 2.57 16.41 0.26
CA ILE A 85 2.88 15.01 0.58
C ILE A 85 2.04 14.51 1.76
N ALA A 86 1.86 15.33 2.80
CA ALA A 86 1.00 14.98 3.93
C ALA A 86 -0.46 14.73 3.49
N PHE A 87 -1.01 15.59 2.63
CA PHE A 87 -2.35 15.37 2.05
C PHE A 87 -2.42 14.07 1.25
N LEU A 88 -1.43 13.79 0.41
CA LEU A 88 -1.39 12.55 -0.37
C LEU A 88 -1.33 11.30 0.52
N ILE A 89 -0.54 11.32 1.59
CA ILE A 89 -0.48 10.21 2.56
C ILE A 89 -1.86 9.98 3.18
N GLU A 90 -2.54 11.05 3.61
CA GLU A 90 -3.85 10.92 4.24
C GLU A 90 -4.95 10.47 3.27
N LEU A 91 -4.99 11.04 2.05
CA LEU A 91 -5.97 10.66 1.03
C LEU A 91 -5.78 9.21 0.58
N ASN A 92 -4.53 8.73 0.46
CA ASN A 92 -4.27 7.33 0.13
C ASN A 92 -4.66 6.39 1.28
N ALA A 93 -4.44 6.80 2.53
CA ALA A 93 -4.87 6.01 3.69
C ALA A 93 -6.40 5.90 3.77
N ALA A 94 -7.12 6.99 3.49
CA ALA A 94 -8.58 6.99 3.42
C ALA A 94 -9.11 6.08 2.30
N ALA A 95 -8.54 6.17 1.09
CA ALA A 95 -8.91 5.31 -0.03
C ALA A 95 -8.74 3.81 0.32
N ALA A 96 -7.66 3.44 1.00
CA ALA A 96 -7.42 2.05 1.43
C ALA A 96 -8.42 1.54 2.49
N THR A 97 -9.10 2.44 3.22
CA THR A 97 -10.12 2.07 4.21
C THR A 97 -11.52 1.95 3.61
N GLU A 98 -11.83 2.70 2.54
CA GLU A 98 -13.11 2.58 1.83
C GLU A 98 -13.27 1.21 1.15
N ASP A 99 -12.17 0.61 0.71
CA ASP A 99 -12.14 -0.76 0.19
C ASP A 99 -12.45 -1.83 1.25
N ILE A 100 -12.48 -1.47 2.55
CA ILE A 100 -12.77 -2.38 3.67
C ILE A 100 -14.24 -2.25 4.14
N ASP A 101 -14.91 -1.11 3.92
CA ASP A 101 -16.25 -0.82 4.46
C ASP A 101 -17.40 -0.81 3.42
N SER A 102 -17.12 -1.00 2.12
CA SER A 102 -18.15 -1.32 1.12
C SER A 102 -18.40 -2.83 0.97
N GLY A 103 -18.12 -3.59 2.04
CA GLY A 103 -18.11 -5.05 2.06
C GLY A 103 -19.35 -5.73 2.66
N GLU A 104 -20.50 -5.08 2.76
CA GLU A 104 -21.78 -5.82 2.69
C GLU A 104 -22.22 -5.89 1.23
N SER A 105 -21.33 -6.41 0.38
CA SER A 105 -21.67 -6.81 -0.98
C SER A 105 -22.32 -8.19 -0.88
N ASP A 106 -23.62 -8.21 -1.10
CA ASP A 106 -24.40 -9.36 -1.55
C ASP A 106 -23.50 -10.39 -2.25
N ARG A 107 -23.32 -11.53 -1.56
CA ARG A 107 -22.47 -12.67 -1.92
C ARG A 107 -23.03 -13.45 -3.12
N SER A 108 -23.63 -12.75 -4.08
CA SER A 108 -24.32 -13.36 -5.20
C SER A 108 -24.09 -12.58 -6.50
N LYS A 109 -22.82 -12.33 -6.86
CA LYS A 109 -22.33 -12.18 -8.26
C LYS A 109 -20.82 -11.86 -8.28
N VAL A 110 -20.00 -12.78 -7.80
CA VAL A 110 -18.64 -12.91 -8.33
C VAL A 110 -18.63 -14.19 -9.15
N THR A 111 -18.49 -14.00 -10.45
CA THR A 111 -18.33 -15.05 -11.44
C THR A 111 -17.05 -15.82 -11.13
N SER A 112 -17.20 -16.97 -10.46
CA SER A 112 -16.29 -18.12 -10.43
C SER A 112 -14.80 -17.82 -10.63
N PHE A 113 -14.17 -17.19 -9.64
CA PHE A 113 -12.83 -17.66 -9.24
C PHE A 113 -13.10 -18.79 -8.26
N GLU A 114 -12.82 -20.03 -8.63
CA GLU A 114 -12.80 -21.12 -7.66
C GLU A 114 -11.80 -20.74 -6.56
N GLU A 115 -12.30 -20.57 -5.34
CA GLU A 115 -11.49 -20.29 -4.16
C GLU A 115 -10.57 -21.51 -3.94
N LEU A 116 -9.36 -21.44 -4.51
CA LEU A 116 -8.43 -22.57 -4.50
C LEU A 116 -8.04 -22.92 -3.06
N THR A 117 -8.44 -24.11 -2.62
CA THR A 117 -8.20 -24.58 -1.26
C THR A 117 -6.76 -25.07 -1.11
N ILE A 118 -5.96 -24.41 -0.26
CA ILE A 118 -4.59 -24.83 0.08
C ILE A 118 -4.65 -25.93 1.14
N LYS A 119 -4.09 -27.10 0.84
CA LYS A 119 -3.97 -28.20 1.82
C LYS A 119 -2.81 -27.94 2.79
N ALA A 120 -2.86 -28.63 3.93
CA ALA A 120 -1.75 -28.66 4.88
C ALA A 120 -0.43 -29.04 4.21
N CYS A 121 0.68 -28.57 4.76
CA CYS A 121 2.01 -28.75 4.19
C CYS A 121 2.29 -30.22 3.81
N PRO A 122 2.70 -30.50 2.56
CA PRO A 122 2.94 -31.87 2.09
C PRO A 122 4.09 -32.57 2.84
N LEU A 123 4.95 -31.81 3.52
CA LEU A 123 6.13 -32.31 4.23
C LEU A 123 5.86 -32.61 5.71
N CYS A 124 5.13 -31.73 6.41
CA CYS A 124 4.97 -31.83 7.86
C CYS A 124 3.52 -31.75 8.36
N GLY A 125 2.55 -31.59 7.46
CA GLY A 125 1.14 -31.42 7.80
C GLY A 125 0.82 -30.12 8.54
N GLY A 126 1.75 -29.18 8.62
CA GLY A 126 1.54 -27.88 9.26
C GLY A 126 0.67 -26.92 8.44
N GLU A 127 0.17 -25.88 9.09
CA GLU A 127 -0.57 -24.80 8.45
C GLU A 127 0.29 -24.04 7.42
N VAL A 128 -0.39 -23.52 6.41
CA VAL A 128 0.21 -22.89 5.24
C VAL A 128 -0.39 -21.51 5.07
N GLU A 129 0.46 -20.52 4.93
CA GLU A 129 0.08 -19.17 4.57
C GLU A 129 0.36 -18.92 3.10
N ALA A 130 -0.54 -18.18 2.46
CA ALA A 130 -0.31 -17.61 1.15
C ALA A 130 -0.17 -16.09 1.27
N TYR A 131 0.82 -15.52 0.61
CA TYR A 131 0.98 -14.07 0.50
C TYR A 131 1.68 -13.69 -0.80
N THR A 132 1.54 -12.43 -1.19
CA THR A 132 2.24 -11.85 -2.34
C THR A 132 3.59 -11.27 -1.90
N GLY A 133 4.62 -11.55 -2.69
CA GLY A 133 5.98 -11.05 -2.49
C GLY A 133 6.28 -9.87 -3.40
N ASP A 134 7.51 -9.84 -3.92
CA ASP A 134 7.97 -8.78 -4.82
C ASP A 134 7.18 -8.77 -6.14
N HIS A 135 7.13 -7.59 -6.75
CA HIS A 135 6.59 -7.40 -8.08
C HIS A 135 7.60 -6.72 -8.99
N THR A 136 7.56 -7.06 -10.28
CA THR A 136 8.42 -6.45 -11.31
C THR A 136 7.59 -6.14 -12.55
N ILE A 137 7.96 -5.10 -13.30
CA ILE A 137 7.29 -4.72 -14.54
C ILE A 137 8.29 -4.84 -15.69
N ALA A 138 7.97 -5.63 -16.70
CA ALA A 138 8.77 -5.75 -17.92
C ALA A 138 7.88 -5.87 -19.15
N LYS A 139 8.17 -5.09 -20.20
CA LYS A 139 7.44 -5.13 -21.49
C LYS A 139 5.90 -5.07 -21.33
N HIS A 140 5.40 -4.17 -20.47
CA HIS A 140 3.96 -4.00 -20.16
C HIS A 140 3.29 -5.19 -19.47
N ILE A 141 4.07 -6.09 -18.86
CA ILE A 141 3.58 -7.20 -18.06
C ILE A 141 4.05 -6.98 -16.62
N LEU A 142 3.10 -6.98 -15.69
CA LEU A 142 3.32 -7.03 -14.25
C LEU A 142 3.52 -8.48 -13.84
N PHE A 143 4.65 -8.77 -13.20
CA PHE A 143 4.95 -10.06 -12.60
C PHE A 143 4.81 -9.92 -11.10
N VAL A 144 3.91 -10.69 -10.49
CA VAL A 144 3.70 -10.72 -9.04
C VAL A 144 4.15 -12.07 -8.50
N GLU A 145 5.03 -12.09 -7.51
CA GLU A 145 5.41 -13.33 -6.83
C GLU A 145 4.32 -13.75 -5.84
N ASN A 146 3.88 -15.00 -5.91
CA ASN A 146 2.99 -15.63 -4.94
C ASN A 146 3.79 -16.68 -4.18
N ILE A 147 3.66 -16.64 -2.86
CA ILE A 147 4.47 -17.45 -1.95
C ILE A 147 3.52 -18.27 -1.08
N LEU A 148 3.71 -19.59 -1.09
CA LEU A 148 3.12 -20.50 -0.11
C LEU A 148 4.19 -20.86 0.91
N HIS A 149 3.93 -20.58 2.19
CA HIS A 149 4.88 -20.77 3.28
C HIS A 149 4.28 -21.63 4.38
N CYS A 150 4.98 -22.70 4.77
CA CYS A 150 4.58 -23.48 5.94
C CYS A 150 5.14 -22.88 7.23
N ARG A 151 4.26 -22.40 8.11
CA ARG A 151 4.62 -21.88 9.46
C ARG A 151 5.33 -22.88 10.36
N ARG A 152 5.22 -24.18 10.07
CA ARG A 152 5.77 -25.25 10.92
C ARG A 152 7.18 -25.68 10.52
N CYS A 153 7.42 -25.96 9.23
CA CYS A 153 8.72 -26.46 8.76
C CYS A 153 9.51 -25.48 7.90
N GLY A 154 8.94 -24.32 7.55
CA GLY A 154 9.60 -23.31 6.72
C GLY A 154 9.69 -23.68 5.23
N LEU A 155 8.95 -24.68 4.75
CA LEU A 155 8.87 -24.96 3.32
C LEU A 155 8.25 -23.76 2.59
N GLU A 156 8.91 -23.29 1.54
CA GLU A 156 8.44 -22.22 0.67
C GLU A 156 8.28 -22.67 -0.78
N LEU A 157 7.17 -22.30 -1.40
CA LEU A 157 6.94 -22.47 -2.83
C LEU A 157 6.56 -21.13 -3.45
N LYS A 158 7.33 -20.73 -4.47
CA LYS A 158 7.20 -19.43 -5.13
C LYS A 158 6.79 -19.61 -6.59
N ARG A 159 5.80 -18.85 -7.05
CA ARG A 159 5.34 -18.82 -8.45
C ARG A 159 4.92 -17.42 -8.86
N LYS A 160 5.18 -17.07 -10.13
CA LYS A 160 4.91 -15.73 -10.64
C LYS A 160 3.59 -15.68 -11.41
N THR A 161 2.67 -14.81 -10.99
CA THR A 161 1.51 -14.41 -11.78
C THR A 161 1.95 -13.35 -12.78
N GLN A 162 1.53 -13.50 -14.04
CA GLN A 162 1.77 -12.51 -15.10
C GLN A 162 0.46 -11.82 -15.43
N ILE A 163 0.43 -10.50 -15.29
CA ILE A 163 -0.74 -9.67 -15.52
C ILE A 163 -0.40 -8.66 -16.60
N ARG A 164 -1.20 -8.60 -17.65
CA ARG A 164 -1.14 -7.54 -18.65
C ARG A 164 -2.13 -6.44 -18.27
N CYS A 165 -1.62 -5.24 -18.03
CA CYS A 165 -2.46 -4.07 -17.83
C CYS A 165 -2.96 -3.55 -19.20
N LYS A 166 -4.28 -3.46 -19.39
CA LYS A 166 -4.91 -2.86 -20.57
C LYS A 166 -5.72 -1.62 -20.15
N SER A 167 -6.06 -0.76 -21.09
CA SER A 167 -6.82 0.49 -20.86
C SER A 167 -8.28 0.31 -20.41
N GLY A 168 -8.65 -0.89 -19.94
CA GLY A 168 -10.00 -1.23 -19.47
C GLY A 168 -10.02 -2.36 -18.44
N GLY A 169 -8.87 -2.64 -17.79
CA GLY A 169 -8.74 -3.67 -16.77
C GLY A 169 -7.46 -4.48 -16.87
N GLU A 170 -7.40 -5.55 -16.08
CA GLU A 170 -6.26 -6.44 -15.96
C GLU A 170 -6.58 -7.79 -16.61
N GLU A 171 -5.63 -8.31 -17.39
CA GLU A 171 -5.70 -9.65 -17.98
C GLU A 171 -4.62 -10.52 -17.35
N VAL A 172 -5.01 -11.55 -16.59
CA VAL A 172 -4.08 -12.56 -16.09
C VAL A 172 -3.63 -13.45 -17.26
N ILE A 173 -2.38 -13.30 -17.68
CA ILE A 173 -1.76 -14.14 -18.73
C ILE A 173 -1.36 -15.50 -18.16
N HIS A 174 -0.88 -15.51 -16.92
CA HIS A 174 -0.42 -16.70 -16.22
C HIS A 174 -0.76 -16.58 -14.75
N ASP A 175 -1.50 -17.54 -14.20
CA ASP A 175 -1.84 -17.57 -12.78
C ASP A 175 -0.82 -18.40 -11.99
N GLY A 176 0.17 -17.70 -11.44
CA GLY A 176 1.18 -18.33 -10.60
C GLY A 176 0.63 -18.76 -9.24
N TYR A 177 -0.43 -18.12 -8.74
CA TYR A 177 -1.07 -18.53 -7.49
C TYR A 177 -1.72 -19.91 -7.67
N ALA A 178 -2.51 -20.09 -8.74
CA ALA A 178 -3.13 -21.37 -9.05
C ALA A 178 -2.11 -22.49 -9.24
N GLU A 179 -1.01 -22.20 -9.95
CA GLU A 179 0.09 -23.16 -10.12
C GLU A 179 0.75 -23.53 -8.78
N ALA A 180 0.96 -22.55 -7.90
CA ALA A 180 1.53 -22.78 -6.58
C ALA A 180 0.61 -23.68 -5.75
N VAL A 181 -0.69 -23.41 -5.72
CA VAL A 181 -1.65 -24.22 -4.96
C VAL A 181 -1.72 -25.65 -5.52
N ALA A 182 -1.77 -25.81 -6.83
CA ALA A 182 -1.79 -27.14 -7.47
C ALA A 182 -0.53 -27.95 -7.15
N ALA A 183 0.65 -27.33 -7.28
CA ALA A 183 1.93 -27.97 -6.96
C ALA A 183 2.07 -28.28 -5.47
N TRP A 184 1.60 -27.40 -4.59
CA TRP A 184 1.62 -27.62 -3.14
C TRP A 184 0.72 -28.77 -2.71
N ASN A 185 -0.46 -28.87 -3.34
CA ASN A 185 -1.43 -29.90 -3.05
C ASN A 185 -1.06 -31.29 -3.60
N LYS A 186 -0.04 -31.36 -4.48
CA LYS A 186 0.51 -32.62 -5.00
C LYS A 186 1.35 -33.29 -3.91
N ARG A 187 0.90 -34.44 -3.39
CA ARG A 187 1.60 -35.16 -2.32
C ARG A 187 2.79 -35.94 -2.88
N ILE A 188 3.88 -36.00 -2.10
CA ILE A 188 5.01 -36.91 -2.37
C ILE A 188 4.50 -38.34 -2.19
N GLY A 189 4.24 -39.06 -3.28
CA GLY A 189 3.82 -40.47 -3.27
C GLY A 189 2.60 -40.86 -4.12
N GLU A 190 1.93 -39.93 -4.81
CA GLU A 190 0.75 -40.25 -5.67
C GLU A 190 1.09 -40.50 -7.15
N GLU A 191 2.37 -40.65 -7.51
CA GLU A 191 2.82 -41.13 -8.85
C GLU A 191 3.43 -42.54 -8.77
N SER A 192 2.77 -43.43 -8.03
CA SER A 192 2.99 -44.87 -8.13
C SER A 192 1.68 -45.61 -7.87
N LEU A 193 0.76 -45.54 -8.83
CA LEU A 193 -0.33 -46.48 -9.14
C LEU A 193 -1.34 -45.77 -10.07
N VAL A 194 -1.03 -45.70 -11.37
CA VAL A 194 -1.70 -46.37 -12.52
C VAL A 194 -0.84 -46.11 -13.75
#